data_AF-A0A6N6KE41-F1
#
_entry.id   AF-A0A6N6KE41-F1
#
_cell.length_a   1.000
_cell.length_b   1.000
_cell.length_c   1.000
_cell.angle_alpha   90.00
_cell.angle_beta   90.00
_cell.angle_gamma   90.00
#
_symmetry.space_group_name_H-M   'P 1'
#
loop_
_entity.id
_entity.type
_entity.pdbx_description
1 polymer ?
#
loop_
_entity_poly.entity_id
_entity_poly.type
_entity_poly.pdbx_seq_one_letter_code
_entity_poly.pdbx_strand_id
1 'polypeptide(L)'
;MTTKTLKSAVVIQPGEFEAHNHWYPKALNATIHPMINFFLNLEQERIITRYCHMHPMVNAEKLREILNHKARYFQWAGADLLNVTTAGGKRQMVVIENNSCPSGQKSMPLMDDNQEQGSYRLMVERTFKPYLKNLRHKIKGGLAVVYDKNPMEVSGYARVIADVMQEPVYYVPFFKDDTDPPVRFQDGVMYVRNEAEQFVPIRAAFRYLTQKPWNRLPLHSKTRILNPVVACLAGGRNKMVAAKAYDIFNAELQPNGLKINTPETIWDVSKNEVPLWVKKMGGHAVVKVPYSNAGQGVYTIVTEDELDRFMELDFDYNLFIVQSLIGNYNWSSTTSTGKLYHVGTVPNQKNHSFVADIRMMVSATPNGIRPLCTYARRAEKPLIDNIKDSTNSWQMLGTNLSIKNPDGSWDSDTNRLVLMDRRDFNRLGIGLDDLIEAYIQTVLSMVAIDKMAQTLFNKQGKFRMRLFKSLNNDPGLIDEIKID
;
A
#
# COMPACT_ATOMS: atom_id res chain seq x y z
N MET A 1 26.02 5.02 -11.73
CA MET A 1 26.57 6.23 -11.08
C MET A 1 26.24 6.16 -9.61
N THR A 2 27.25 6.27 -8.76
CA THR A 2 27.19 6.12 -7.30
C THR A 2 26.32 7.20 -6.68
N THR A 3 25.08 6.84 -6.32
CA THR A 3 24.38 7.51 -5.22
C THR A 3 25.36 7.61 -4.06
N LYS A 4 25.61 8.81 -3.53
CA LYS A 4 26.36 8.97 -2.28
C LYS A 4 25.59 8.22 -1.20
N THR A 5 25.90 6.94 -1.01
CA THR A 5 25.34 6.12 0.05
C THR A 5 25.85 6.71 1.35
N LEU A 6 24.95 7.26 2.16
CA LEU A 6 25.29 7.64 3.53
C LEU A 6 25.85 6.38 4.18
N LYS A 7 27.13 6.43 4.55
CA LYS A 7 27.83 5.29 5.14
C LYS A 7 27.43 5.08 6.60
N SER A 8 26.74 6.01 7.22
CA SER A 8 26.31 5.93 8.61
C SER A 8 24.87 6.39 8.78
N ALA A 9 24.27 5.99 9.90
CA ALA A 9 22.99 6.51 10.35
C ALA A 9 23.15 7.91 10.94
N VAL A 10 22.15 8.75 10.68
CA VAL A 10 21.97 10.05 11.33
C VAL A 10 21.21 9.81 12.63
N VAL A 11 21.71 10.37 13.74
CA VAL A 11 21.02 10.29 15.04
C VAL A 11 20.05 11.45 15.15
N ILE A 12 18.77 11.12 15.33
CA ILE A 12 17.69 12.10 15.49
C ILE A 12 17.34 12.23 16.97
N GLN A 13 17.36 13.46 17.49
CA GLN A 13 16.98 13.76 18.87
C GLN A 13 15.49 14.15 19.00
N PRO A 14 14.89 14.01 20.19
CA PRO A 14 13.62 14.64 20.50
C PRO A 14 13.68 16.17 20.34
N GLY A 15 12.60 16.77 19.86
CA GLY A 15 12.44 18.21 19.66
C GLY A 15 12.84 18.71 18.27
N GLU A 16 13.30 17.84 17.37
CA GLU A 16 13.82 18.27 16.07
C GLU A 16 12.77 18.27 14.93
N PHE A 17 11.49 17.98 15.18
CA PHE A 17 10.49 17.93 14.11
C PHE A 17 10.21 19.33 13.55
N GLU A 18 10.36 19.50 12.23
CA GLU A 18 10.05 20.74 11.53
C GLU A 18 9.08 20.45 10.37
N ALA A 19 7.86 20.99 10.43
CA ALA A 19 6.77 20.62 9.52
C ALA A 19 7.13 20.75 8.04
N HIS A 20 7.73 21.87 7.64
CA HIS A 20 8.03 22.17 6.23
C HIS A 20 8.99 21.15 5.57
N ASN A 21 9.74 20.37 6.36
CA ASN A 21 10.64 19.33 5.86
C ASN A 21 9.93 17.99 5.59
N HIS A 22 8.69 17.81 6.08
CA HIS A 22 8.03 16.50 6.14
C HIS A 22 6.64 16.46 5.49
N TRP A 23 6.13 17.62 5.05
CA TRP A 23 4.87 17.75 4.35
C TRP A 23 5.09 18.31 2.96
N TYR A 24 4.24 17.95 1.99
CA TYR A 24 4.21 18.75 0.77
C TYR A 24 3.73 20.16 1.09
N PRO A 25 4.38 21.22 0.58
CA PRO A 25 3.96 22.59 0.86
C PRO A 25 2.48 22.82 0.56
N LYS A 26 1.96 22.23 -0.51
CA LYS A 26 0.53 22.32 -0.86
C LYS A 26 -0.41 21.64 0.12
N ALA A 27 0.02 20.57 0.80
CA ALA A 27 -0.77 19.88 1.82
C ALA A 27 -0.71 20.63 3.15
N LEU A 28 0.48 21.09 3.54
CA LEU A 28 0.70 21.86 4.77
C LEU A 28 -0.08 23.18 4.79
N ASN A 29 -0.19 23.84 3.63
CA ASN A 29 -0.90 25.12 3.50
C ASN A 29 -2.38 24.98 3.10
N ALA A 30 -2.93 23.76 3.10
CA ALA A 30 -4.30 23.51 2.70
C ALA A 30 -5.20 23.26 3.92
N THR A 31 -6.45 23.70 3.83
CA THR A 31 -7.47 23.40 4.84
C THR A 31 -8.19 22.11 4.50
N ILE A 32 -8.20 21.15 5.42
CA ILE A 32 -8.89 19.87 5.25
C ILE A 32 -10.37 20.05 4.90
N HIS A 33 -10.88 19.20 4.01
CA HIS A 33 -12.30 19.20 3.66
C HIS A 33 -13.16 18.78 4.88
N PRO A 34 -14.26 19.49 5.21
CA PRO A 34 -15.09 19.16 6.37
C PRO A 34 -15.58 17.70 6.41
N MET A 35 -15.96 17.15 5.25
CA MET A 35 -16.39 15.75 5.15
C MET A 35 -15.27 14.75 5.46
N ILE A 36 -14.03 15.05 5.06
CA ILE A 36 -12.87 14.21 5.35
C ILE A 36 -12.57 14.27 6.84
N ASN A 37 -12.54 15.47 7.42
CA ASN A 37 -12.33 15.64 8.85
C ASN A 37 -13.42 14.92 9.67
N PHE A 38 -14.68 15.03 9.25
CA PHE A 38 -15.80 14.32 9.87
C PHE A 38 -15.63 12.80 9.78
N PHE A 39 -15.29 12.27 8.60
CA PHE A 39 -15.05 10.84 8.39
C PHE A 39 -13.91 10.30 9.28
N LEU A 40 -12.77 11.00 9.35
CA LEU A 40 -11.61 10.57 10.16
C LEU A 40 -11.90 10.56 11.67
N ASN A 41 -12.89 11.33 12.12
CA ASN A 41 -13.34 11.39 13.51
C ASN A 41 -14.62 10.56 13.77
N LEU A 42 -15.12 9.82 12.78
CA LEU A 42 -16.35 9.05 12.92
C LEU A 42 -16.13 7.81 13.81
N GLU A 43 -17.04 7.59 14.76
CA GLU A 43 -16.98 6.44 15.65
C GLU A 43 -17.26 5.13 14.93
N GLN A 44 -16.64 4.04 15.41
CA GLN A 44 -16.73 2.72 14.78
C GLN A 44 -18.18 2.22 14.67
N GLU A 45 -19.00 2.37 15.72
CA GLU A 45 -20.41 1.94 15.68
C GLU A 45 -21.24 2.71 14.66
N ARG A 46 -20.95 4.00 14.46
CA ARG A 46 -21.62 4.81 13.43
C ARG A 46 -21.25 4.34 12.03
N ILE A 47 -19.97 3.97 11.82
CA ILE A 47 -19.49 3.37 10.57
C ILE A 47 -20.22 2.04 10.31
N ILE A 48 -20.25 1.14 11.29
CA ILE A 48 -20.92 -0.18 11.17
C ILE A 48 -22.39 0.01 10.84
N THR A 49 -23.09 0.85 11.61
CA THR A 49 -24.53 1.10 11.44
C THR A 49 -24.83 1.66 10.06
N ARG A 50 -24.07 2.67 9.61
CA ARG A 50 -24.26 3.27 8.28
C ARG A 50 -23.97 2.28 7.16
N TYR A 51 -22.89 1.49 7.28
CA TYR A 51 -22.54 0.49 6.28
C TYR A 51 -23.58 -0.63 6.17
N CYS A 52 -24.06 -1.16 7.29
CA CYS A 52 -25.10 -2.20 7.28
C CYS A 52 -26.44 -1.68 6.76
N HIS A 53 -26.75 -0.39 6.94
CA HIS A 53 -27.93 0.22 6.32
C HIS A 53 -27.84 0.25 4.78
N MET A 54 -26.65 0.55 4.24
CA MET A 54 -26.38 0.51 2.80
C MET A 54 -26.26 -0.92 2.25
N HIS A 55 -25.95 -1.89 3.11
CA HIS A 55 -25.74 -3.29 2.78
C HIS A 55 -26.50 -4.19 3.75
N PRO A 56 -27.84 -4.33 3.59
CA PRO A 56 -28.71 -4.98 4.59
C PRO A 56 -28.42 -6.47 4.84
N MET A 57 -27.67 -7.11 3.94
CA MET A 57 -27.24 -8.51 4.09
C MET A 57 -25.97 -8.66 4.96
N VAL A 58 -25.30 -7.56 5.32
CA VAL A 58 -24.08 -7.59 6.12
C VAL A 58 -24.40 -7.89 7.57
N ASN A 59 -23.71 -8.88 8.14
CA ASN A 59 -23.77 -9.16 9.57
C ASN A 59 -22.93 -8.13 10.35
N ALA A 60 -23.62 -7.26 11.11
CA ALA A 60 -23.00 -6.20 11.91
C ALA A 60 -22.01 -6.72 12.97
N GLU A 61 -22.31 -7.84 13.63
CA GLU A 61 -21.42 -8.44 14.64
C GLU A 61 -20.11 -8.92 13.99
N LYS A 62 -20.21 -9.56 12.82
CA LYS A 62 -19.01 -10.00 12.10
C LYS A 62 -18.17 -8.82 11.62
N LEU A 63 -18.80 -7.76 11.13
CA LEU A 63 -18.09 -6.54 10.75
C LEU A 63 -17.37 -5.92 11.96
N ARG A 64 -18.04 -5.86 13.13
CA ARG A 64 -17.44 -5.38 14.38
C ARG A 64 -16.25 -6.22 14.81
N GLU A 65 -16.35 -7.55 14.74
CA GLU A 65 -15.24 -8.48 15.01
C GLU A 65 -14.03 -8.15 14.12
N ILE A 66 -14.24 -7.97 12.82
CA ILE A 66 -13.20 -7.65 11.84
C ILE A 66 -12.55 -6.30 12.11
N LEU A 67 -13.36 -5.26 12.36
CA LEU A 67 -12.83 -3.93 12.70
C LEU A 67 -12.03 -3.94 14.01
N ASN A 68 -12.26 -4.92 14.89
CA ASN A 68 -11.53 -5.14 16.13
C ASN A 68 -10.42 -6.20 16.03
N HIS A 69 -10.14 -6.72 14.83
CA HIS A 69 -9.10 -7.72 14.58
C HIS A 69 -7.76 -7.29 15.18
N LYS A 70 -7.16 -8.18 15.98
CA LYS A 70 -5.85 -7.95 16.58
C LYS A 70 -4.77 -8.39 15.59
N ALA A 71 -4.39 -7.47 14.71
CA ALA A 71 -3.32 -7.70 13.75
C ALA A 71 -2.04 -8.19 14.45
N ARG A 72 -1.37 -9.18 13.87
CA ARG A 72 -0.11 -9.74 14.42
C ARG A 72 1.10 -9.28 13.63
N TYR A 73 1.01 -9.34 12.30
CA TYR A 73 2.10 -9.07 11.38
C TYR A 73 1.85 -7.85 10.52
N PHE A 74 0.62 -7.53 10.14
CA PHE A 74 0.32 -6.41 9.27
C PHE A 74 -0.40 -5.30 10.05
N GLN A 75 0.37 -4.38 10.64
CA GLN A 75 -0.12 -3.37 11.59
C GLN A 75 -0.50 -2.04 10.92
N TRP A 76 0.20 -1.69 9.84
CA TRP A 76 0.00 -0.43 9.10
C TRP A 76 -0.14 -0.75 7.62
N ALA A 77 -1.31 -0.46 7.05
CA ALA A 77 -1.68 -0.85 5.70
C ALA A 77 -2.21 0.34 4.91
N GLY A 78 -2.06 0.29 3.59
CA GLY A 78 -2.68 1.27 2.69
C GLY A 78 -3.16 0.59 1.42
N ALA A 79 -4.46 0.65 1.17
CA ALA A 79 -5.05 0.11 -0.05
C ALA A 79 -5.24 1.20 -1.09
N ASP A 80 -5.02 0.84 -2.35
CA ASP A 80 -5.40 1.63 -3.51
C ASP A 80 -6.75 1.15 -3.99
N LEU A 81 -7.72 2.06 -4.01
CA LEU A 81 -9.08 1.75 -4.38
C LEU A 81 -9.55 2.59 -5.56
N LEU A 82 -10.34 1.96 -6.42
CA LEU A 82 -11.08 2.63 -7.47
C LEU A 82 -12.55 2.71 -7.11
N ASN A 83 -13.14 3.89 -7.30
CA ASN A 83 -14.58 4.03 -7.34
C ASN A 83 -15.06 3.63 -8.75
N VAL A 84 -15.78 2.53 -8.82
CA VAL A 84 -16.22 1.92 -10.08
C VAL A 84 -17.72 1.73 -10.09
N THR A 85 -18.26 1.47 -11.28
CA THR A 85 -19.63 1.02 -11.44
C THR A 85 -19.69 -0.25 -12.28
N THR A 86 -20.74 -1.04 -12.06
CA THR A 86 -21.11 -2.16 -12.92
C THR A 86 -21.96 -1.67 -14.10
N ALA A 87 -22.16 -2.53 -15.10
CA ALA A 87 -23.11 -2.28 -16.19
C ALA A 87 -24.56 -2.01 -15.71
N GLY A 88 -24.93 -2.52 -14.52
CA GLY A 88 -26.22 -2.25 -13.88
C GLY A 88 -26.26 -0.97 -13.04
N GLY A 89 -25.23 -0.12 -13.12
CA GLY A 89 -25.19 1.16 -12.37
C GLY A 89 -24.83 1.03 -10.89
N LYS A 90 -24.37 -0.13 -10.42
CA LYS A 90 -23.97 -0.32 -9.02
C LYS A 90 -22.57 0.26 -8.78
N ARG A 91 -22.51 1.40 -8.09
CA ARG A 91 -21.26 1.97 -7.57
C ARG A 91 -20.70 1.14 -6.42
N GLN A 92 -19.39 1.01 -6.37
CA GLN A 92 -18.67 0.31 -5.31
C GLN A 92 -17.18 0.67 -5.29
N MET A 93 -16.55 0.50 -4.13
CA MET A 93 -15.10 0.63 -3.98
C MET A 93 -14.42 -0.72 -4.22
N VAL A 94 -13.44 -0.74 -5.12
CA VAL A 94 -12.69 -1.94 -5.50
C VAL A 94 -11.22 -1.80 -5.13
N VAL A 95 -10.68 -2.76 -4.39
CA VAL A 95 -9.26 -2.83 -4.00
C VAL A 95 -8.42 -3.31 -5.19
N ILE A 96 -7.41 -2.52 -5.55
CA ILE A 96 -6.48 -2.82 -6.64
C ILE A 96 -5.18 -3.43 -6.13
N GLU A 97 -4.68 -2.92 -5.01
CA GLU A 97 -3.56 -3.47 -4.26
C GLU A 97 -3.57 -2.96 -2.81
N ASN A 98 -2.84 -3.65 -1.94
CA ASN A 98 -2.58 -3.21 -0.57
C ASN A 98 -1.07 -3.17 -0.31
N ASN A 99 -0.62 -2.15 0.41
CA ASN A 99 0.77 -1.78 0.57
C ASN A 99 1.22 -1.88 2.03
N SER A 100 2.33 -2.59 2.27
CA SER A 100 2.86 -2.81 3.63
C SER A 100 3.76 -1.71 4.20
N CYS A 101 4.11 -0.73 3.38
CA CYS A 101 4.73 0.54 3.80
C CYS A 101 4.12 1.62 2.89
N PRO A 102 2.85 2.01 3.11
CA PRO A 102 2.19 2.97 2.24
C PRO A 102 2.81 4.36 2.42
N SER A 103 2.79 5.17 1.36
CA SER A 103 3.13 6.59 1.39
C SER A 103 1.86 7.43 1.40
N GLY A 104 1.90 8.62 1.98
CA GLY A 104 0.90 9.64 1.76
C GLY A 104 0.54 10.54 2.93
N GLN A 105 1.13 10.34 4.10
CA GLN A 105 0.98 11.23 5.25
C GLN A 105 1.28 12.66 4.82
N LYS A 106 2.44 12.88 4.18
CA LYS A 106 2.82 14.17 3.58
C LYS A 106 1.86 14.76 2.53
N SER A 107 0.85 14.01 2.10
CA SER A 107 -0.08 14.34 1.01
C SER A 107 -1.49 14.71 1.50
N MET A 108 -1.78 14.56 2.78
CA MET A 108 -3.07 14.94 3.37
C MET A 108 -2.91 16.24 4.19
N PRO A 109 -3.83 17.21 4.06
CA PRO A 109 -3.84 18.37 4.94
C PRO A 109 -3.89 17.98 6.43
N LEU A 110 -3.40 18.87 7.30
CA LEU A 110 -3.54 18.69 8.74
C LEU A 110 -5.01 18.73 9.15
N MET A 111 -5.38 17.91 10.14
CA MET A 111 -6.72 18.00 10.75
C MET A 111 -6.82 19.15 11.75
N ASP A 112 -5.68 19.52 12.35
CA ASP A 112 -5.52 20.63 13.29
C ASP A 112 -4.15 21.26 13.01
N ASP A 113 -4.15 22.53 12.62
CA ASP A 113 -2.94 23.27 12.24
C ASP A 113 -1.99 23.50 13.43
N ASN A 114 -2.48 23.40 14.68
CA ASN A 114 -1.65 23.47 15.88
C ASN A 114 -0.94 22.14 16.19
N GLN A 115 -1.29 21.06 15.49
CA GLN A 115 -0.74 19.72 15.66
C GLN A 115 0.10 19.35 14.44
N GLU A 116 1.24 20.02 14.25
CA GLU A 116 2.07 19.94 13.05
C GLU A 116 2.62 18.54 12.72
N GLN A 117 2.73 17.65 13.72
CA GLN A 117 3.12 16.26 13.51
C GLN A 117 1.99 15.40 12.93
N GLY A 118 0.74 15.87 13.01
CA GLY A 118 -0.44 15.32 12.36
C GLY A 118 -0.54 13.79 12.41
N SER A 119 -0.78 13.20 11.24
CA SER A 119 -0.95 11.75 11.08
C SER A 119 0.31 10.92 11.34
N TYR A 120 1.51 11.52 11.29
CA TYR A 120 2.73 10.83 11.73
C TYR A 120 2.64 10.47 13.21
N ARG A 121 2.27 11.44 14.07
CA ARG A 121 2.14 11.23 15.51
C ARG A 121 1.07 10.20 15.83
N LEU A 122 -0.07 10.27 15.14
CA LEU A 122 -1.15 9.29 15.30
C LEU A 122 -0.68 7.86 15.00
N MET A 123 0.09 7.66 13.92
CA MET A 123 0.64 6.34 13.59
C MET A 123 1.56 5.84 14.71
N VAL A 124 2.45 6.69 15.20
CA VAL A 124 3.41 6.30 16.25
C VAL A 124 2.69 5.99 17.57
N GLU A 125 1.82 6.88 18.04
CA GLU A 125 1.14 6.74 19.33
C GLU A 125 0.12 5.62 19.35
N ARG A 126 -0.66 5.46 18.27
CA ARG A 126 -1.75 4.48 18.21
C ARG A 126 -1.28 3.09 17.81
N THR A 127 -0.17 2.98 17.09
CA THR A 127 0.27 1.71 16.48
C THR A 127 1.71 1.35 16.85
N PHE A 128 2.72 2.16 16.51
CA PHE A 128 4.12 1.76 16.73
C PHE A 128 4.45 1.58 18.22
N LYS A 129 4.18 2.58 19.06
CA LYS A 129 4.44 2.52 20.51
C LYS A 129 3.69 1.35 21.19
N PRO A 130 2.39 1.14 20.94
CA PRO A 130 1.68 -0.06 21.41
C PRO A 130 2.24 -1.39 20.87
N TYR A 131 2.69 -1.42 19.61
CA TYR A 131 3.30 -2.62 19.00
C TYR A 131 4.61 -3.05 19.68
N LEU A 132 5.28 -2.09 20.35
CA LEU A 132 6.46 -2.33 21.17
C LEU A 132 6.15 -2.70 22.63
N LYS A 133 4.89 -2.56 23.09
CA LYS A 133 4.51 -3.00 24.45
C LYS A 133 4.76 -4.51 24.57
N ASN A 134 5.32 -4.92 25.70
CA ASN A 134 5.71 -6.30 25.99
C ASN A 134 6.85 -6.84 25.10
N LEU A 135 7.65 -5.98 24.45
CA LEU A 135 8.96 -6.41 23.97
C LEU A 135 9.69 -7.04 25.15
N ARG A 136 9.93 -8.35 25.09
CA ARG A 136 10.82 -9.01 26.05
C ARG A 136 12.13 -8.23 26.00
N HIS A 137 12.60 -7.68 27.13
CA HIS A 137 13.81 -6.86 27.27
C HIS A 137 15.13 -7.60 26.90
N LYS A 138 15.07 -8.61 26.06
CA LYS A 138 16.21 -9.46 25.66
C LYS A 138 17.22 -8.71 24.80
N ILE A 139 16.82 -7.65 24.11
CA ILE A 139 17.74 -6.79 23.33
C ILE A 139 17.76 -5.41 23.99
N LYS A 140 18.86 -5.08 24.65
CA LYS A 140 19.20 -3.68 24.93
C LYS A 140 19.73 -3.08 23.63
N GLY A 141 19.00 -2.13 23.04
CA GLY A 141 19.35 -1.54 21.75
C GLY A 141 18.52 -0.30 21.43
N GLY A 142 18.93 0.47 20.43
CA GLY A 142 18.26 1.70 20.02
C GLY A 142 16.99 1.47 19.20
N LEU A 143 16.31 2.57 18.85
CA LEU A 143 15.27 2.60 17.84
C LEU A 143 15.87 3.01 16.49
N ALA A 144 15.35 2.46 15.40
CA ALA A 144 15.77 2.87 14.06
C ALA A 144 14.57 3.16 13.14
N VAL A 145 14.78 4.05 12.19
CA VAL A 145 13.96 4.17 10.98
C VAL A 145 14.82 3.80 9.78
N VAL A 146 14.51 2.66 9.17
CA VAL A 146 15.23 2.13 8.01
C VAL A 146 14.46 2.43 6.72
N TYR A 147 15.13 2.94 5.67
CA TYR A 147 14.43 3.36 4.45
C TYR A 147 15.21 3.12 3.15
N ASP A 148 14.49 2.96 2.04
CA ASP A 148 15.09 2.87 0.69
C ASP A 148 14.51 3.85 -0.32
N LYS A 149 13.54 4.67 0.09
CA LYS A 149 12.88 5.70 -0.72
C LYS A 149 12.21 6.71 0.19
N ASN A 150 11.81 7.85 -0.40
CA ASN A 150 10.90 8.84 0.18
C ASN A 150 11.41 9.52 1.47
N PRO A 151 12.63 10.10 1.46
CA PRO A 151 13.25 10.67 2.66
C PRO A 151 12.39 11.73 3.35
N MET A 152 11.68 12.59 2.60
CA MET A 152 10.77 13.62 3.14
C MET A 152 9.77 13.06 4.17
N GLU A 153 9.08 11.98 3.81
CA GLU A 153 8.08 11.36 4.68
C GLU A 153 8.74 10.53 5.78
N VAL A 154 9.81 9.81 5.44
CA VAL A 154 10.42 8.85 6.35
C VAL A 154 11.23 9.51 7.45
N SER A 155 11.88 10.65 7.17
CA SER A 155 12.51 11.47 8.20
C SER A 155 11.49 12.03 9.19
N GLY A 156 10.27 12.34 8.72
CA GLY A 156 9.17 12.75 9.59
C GLY A 156 8.81 11.68 10.61
N TYR A 157 8.75 10.41 10.21
CA TYR A 157 8.58 9.31 11.16
C TYR A 157 9.73 9.21 12.16
N ALA A 158 10.99 9.37 11.74
CA ALA A 158 12.13 9.28 12.66
C ALA A 158 12.06 10.35 13.78
N ARG A 159 11.76 11.58 13.39
CA ARG A 159 11.58 12.73 14.28
C ARG A 159 10.42 12.54 15.25
N VAL A 160 9.25 12.15 14.74
CA VAL A 160 8.07 11.89 15.58
C VAL A 160 8.26 10.68 16.50
N ILE A 161 8.97 9.64 16.06
CA ILE A 161 9.31 8.52 16.95
C ILE A 161 10.21 9.00 18.09
N ALA A 162 11.22 9.83 17.81
CA ALA A 162 12.08 10.40 18.85
C ALA A 162 11.26 11.22 19.86
N ASP A 163 10.32 12.05 19.39
CA ASP A 163 9.44 12.85 20.24
C ASP A 163 8.47 12.01 21.08
N VAL A 164 7.85 10.98 20.50
CA VAL A 164 6.84 10.17 21.22
C VAL A 164 7.48 9.18 22.20
N MET A 165 8.71 8.73 21.89
CA MET A 165 9.47 7.77 22.69
C MET A 165 10.43 8.45 23.67
N GLN A 166 10.70 9.74 23.50
CA GLN A 166 11.61 10.54 24.32
C GLN A 166 13.02 9.90 24.39
N GLU A 167 13.52 9.44 23.24
CA GLU A 167 14.85 8.85 23.11
C GLU A 167 15.40 9.05 21.68
N PRO A 168 16.73 8.96 21.47
CA PRO A 168 17.31 9.10 20.14
C PRO A 168 16.90 7.98 19.17
N VAL A 169 16.76 8.31 17.89
CA VAL A 169 16.40 7.37 16.82
C VAL A 169 17.43 7.39 15.71
N TYR A 170 17.90 6.21 15.29
CA TYR A 170 18.81 6.08 14.14
C TYR A 170 18.02 6.14 12.83
N TYR A 171 18.16 7.23 12.07
CA TYR A 171 17.63 7.36 10.72
C TYR A 171 18.68 6.88 9.71
N VAL A 172 18.39 5.78 9.01
CA VAL A 172 19.41 5.06 8.25
C VAL A 172 18.90 4.56 6.89
N PRO A 173 19.59 4.86 5.78
CA PRO A 173 19.26 4.25 4.51
C PRO A 173 19.69 2.79 4.47
N PHE A 174 18.95 1.98 3.74
CA PHE A 174 19.29 0.59 3.50
C PHE A 174 18.86 0.24 2.09
N PHE A 175 19.65 0.60 1.07
CA PHE A 175 19.26 0.40 -0.33
C PHE A 175 19.51 -1.04 -0.80
N LYS A 176 18.79 -1.47 -1.85
CA LYS A 176 18.84 -2.83 -2.38
C LYS A 176 20.22 -3.21 -2.92
N ASP A 177 20.85 -2.29 -3.65
CA ASP A 177 22.07 -2.53 -4.42
C ASP A 177 23.32 -1.93 -3.72
N ASP A 178 23.20 -1.61 -2.43
CA ASP A 178 24.31 -1.12 -1.61
C ASP A 178 25.19 -2.29 -1.15
N THR A 179 26.47 -2.28 -1.56
CA THR A 179 27.44 -3.33 -1.23
C THR A 179 28.03 -3.19 0.17
N ASP A 180 27.93 -2.01 0.79
CA ASP A 180 28.40 -1.75 2.17
C ASP A 180 27.34 -0.94 2.95
N PRO A 181 26.14 -1.53 3.17
CA PRO A 181 25.05 -0.82 3.80
C PRO A 181 25.36 -0.54 5.28
N PRO A 182 24.92 0.60 5.83
CA PRO A 182 25.03 0.90 7.27
C PRO A 182 24.11 0.03 8.14
N VAL A 183 23.48 -1.01 7.59
CA VAL A 183 22.60 -1.94 8.27
C VAL A 183 23.08 -3.36 8.03
N ARG A 184 23.21 -4.15 9.10
CA ARG A 184 23.50 -5.58 9.03
C ARG A 184 22.66 -6.36 10.03
N PHE A 185 22.49 -7.66 9.79
CA PHE A 185 21.87 -8.57 10.73
C PHE A 185 22.91 -9.56 11.25
N GLN A 186 22.96 -9.75 12.57
CA GLN A 186 23.80 -10.73 13.24
C GLN A 186 22.95 -11.45 14.29
N ASP A 187 22.88 -12.78 14.21
CA ASP A 187 22.06 -13.63 15.07
C ASP A 187 20.59 -13.17 15.19
N GLY A 188 20.01 -12.70 14.08
CA GLY A 188 18.64 -12.18 14.01
C GLY A 188 18.45 -10.78 14.63
N VAL A 189 19.50 -10.12 15.10
CA VAL A 189 19.44 -8.73 15.60
C VAL A 189 19.93 -7.79 14.50
N MET A 190 19.17 -6.73 14.24
CA MET A 190 19.59 -5.63 13.37
C MET A 190 20.61 -4.76 14.09
N TYR A 191 21.71 -4.45 13.41
CA TYR A 191 22.72 -3.49 13.83
C TYR A 191 22.82 -2.35 12.81
N VAL A 192 23.02 -1.15 13.33
CA VAL A 192 23.17 0.07 12.52
C VAL A 192 24.52 0.71 12.79
N ARG A 193 25.25 1.08 11.72
CA ARG A 193 26.53 1.80 11.79
C ARG A 193 26.27 3.28 12.10
N ASN A 194 26.76 3.77 13.23
CA ASN A 194 26.67 5.19 13.61
C ASN A 194 27.81 6.02 12.97
N GLU A 195 27.85 7.32 13.24
CA GLU A 195 28.88 8.25 12.73
C GLU A 195 30.30 7.93 13.22
N ALA A 196 30.44 7.24 14.36
CA ALA A 196 31.72 6.75 14.87
C ALA A 196 32.12 5.38 14.27
N GLU A 197 31.47 4.95 13.18
CA GLU A 197 31.64 3.66 12.51
C GLU A 197 31.37 2.42 13.40
N GLN A 198 30.68 2.61 14.52
CA GLN A 198 30.32 1.53 15.44
C GLN A 198 28.94 0.98 15.12
N PHE A 199 28.80 -0.34 15.14
CA PHE A 199 27.52 -1.03 14.97
C PHE A 199 26.76 -1.12 16.29
N VAL A 200 25.63 -0.42 16.37
CA VAL A 200 24.76 -0.38 17.55
C VAL A 200 23.58 -1.34 17.36
N PRO A 201 23.24 -2.20 18.35
CA PRO A 201 22.08 -3.08 18.25
C PRO A 201 20.78 -2.30 18.26
N ILE A 202 19.80 -2.74 17.47
CA ILE A 202 18.48 -2.14 17.36
C ILE A 202 17.44 -3.07 17.96
N ARG A 203 16.68 -2.59 18.95
CA ARG A 203 15.61 -3.37 19.58
C ARG A 203 14.32 -3.36 18.77
N ALA A 204 14.05 -2.22 18.12
CA ALA A 204 12.90 -2.06 17.24
C ALA A 204 13.18 -1.09 16.09
N ALA A 205 12.62 -1.40 14.93
CA ALA A 205 12.77 -0.59 13.73
C ALA A 205 11.40 -0.26 13.11
N PHE A 206 11.18 1.01 12.84
CA PHE A 206 10.16 1.46 11.90
C PHE A 206 10.71 1.33 10.49
N ARG A 207 10.04 0.56 9.64
CA ARG A 207 10.61 0.15 8.36
C ARG A 207 9.83 0.75 7.20
N TYR A 208 10.58 1.45 6.35
CA TYR A 208 10.15 1.97 5.06
C TYR A 208 11.01 1.41 3.92
N LEU A 209 11.12 0.08 3.87
CA LEU A 209 11.79 -0.62 2.77
C LEU A 209 10.74 -1.15 1.79
N THR A 210 10.80 -0.62 0.58
CA THR A 210 9.75 -0.77 -0.42
C THR A 210 10.16 -1.69 -1.57
N GLN A 211 11.44 -1.68 -1.98
CA GLN A 211 11.91 -2.35 -3.20
C GLN A 211 12.54 -3.71 -2.90
N LYS A 212 11.84 -4.83 -3.16
CA LYS A 212 12.31 -6.21 -2.85
C LYS A 212 12.83 -6.38 -1.40
N PRO A 213 12.09 -5.94 -0.36
CA PRO A 213 12.59 -5.91 1.02
C PRO A 213 12.99 -7.29 1.60
N TRP A 214 12.47 -8.38 1.04
CA TRP A 214 12.78 -9.76 1.42
C TRP A 214 14.23 -10.18 1.15
N ASN A 215 14.97 -9.46 0.31
CA ASN A 215 16.40 -9.73 0.10
C ASN A 215 17.32 -9.16 1.20
N ARG A 216 16.78 -8.28 2.05
CA ARG A 216 17.53 -7.54 3.06
C ARG A 216 17.05 -7.81 4.47
N LEU A 217 15.74 -7.98 4.65
CA LEU A 217 15.13 -8.25 5.95
C LEU A 217 14.90 -9.75 6.13
N PRO A 218 15.42 -10.35 7.21
CA PRO A 218 15.18 -11.76 7.47
C PRO A 218 13.73 -12.02 7.90
N LEU A 219 13.23 -13.20 7.55
CA LEU A 219 11.96 -13.73 8.06
C LEU A 219 11.98 -13.85 9.58
N HIS A 220 13.12 -14.26 10.13
CA HIS A 220 13.33 -14.47 11.56
C HIS A 220 14.16 -13.36 12.19
N SER A 221 13.49 -12.28 12.60
CA SER A 221 14.13 -11.16 13.30
C SER A 221 13.82 -11.18 14.79
N LYS A 222 14.86 -11.08 15.63
CA LYS A 222 14.75 -10.77 17.06
C LYS A 222 14.49 -9.28 17.28
N THR A 223 15.00 -8.41 16.40
CA THR A 223 14.60 -6.99 16.34
C THR A 223 13.12 -6.90 15.95
N ARG A 224 12.33 -6.09 16.65
CA ARG A 224 10.92 -5.88 16.32
C ARG A 224 10.78 -4.91 15.14
N ILE A 225 10.31 -5.38 14.00
CA ILE A 225 10.21 -4.57 12.77
C ILE A 225 8.74 -4.29 12.45
N LEU A 226 8.38 -3.04 12.17
CA LEU A 226 7.03 -2.64 11.76
C LEU A 226 7.03 -2.16 10.29
N ASN A 227 6.35 -2.82 9.34
CA ASN A 227 5.83 -4.20 9.40
C ASN A 227 6.97 -5.22 9.13
N PRO A 228 6.93 -6.41 9.74
CA PRO A 228 7.85 -7.51 9.42
C PRO A 228 7.72 -7.94 7.96
N VAL A 229 8.78 -8.56 7.41
CA VAL A 229 8.86 -8.89 5.98
C VAL A 229 7.80 -9.89 5.52
N VAL A 230 7.31 -10.75 6.41
CA VAL A 230 6.19 -11.65 6.09
C VAL A 230 4.94 -10.90 5.64
N ALA A 231 4.66 -9.68 6.14
CA ALA A 231 3.49 -8.91 5.69
C ALA A 231 3.60 -8.55 4.21
N CYS A 232 4.83 -8.39 3.68
CA CYS A 232 5.07 -8.18 2.26
C CYS A 232 4.76 -9.46 1.47
N LEU A 233 5.35 -10.58 1.90
CA LEU A 233 5.23 -11.88 1.21
C LEU A 233 3.80 -12.43 1.23
N ALA A 234 3.06 -12.18 2.31
CA ALA A 234 1.67 -12.62 2.50
C ALA A 234 0.63 -11.82 1.70
N GLY A 235 1.05 -10.75 1.02
CA GLY A 235 0.18 -10.00 0.12
C GLY A 235 0.42 -8.49 0.11
N GLY A 236 0.99 -7.92 1.18
CA GLY A 236 1.19 -6.47 1.28
C GLY A 236 2.21 -5.89 0.30
N ARG A 237 2.98 -6.73 -0.40
CA ARG A 237 3.80 -6.40 -1.59
C ARG A 237 3.91 -7.57 -2.58
N ASN A 238 3.02 -8.56 -2.47
CA ASN A 238 3.01 -9.76 -3.30
C ASN A 238 1.59 -9.95 -3.83
N LYS A 239 1.30 -9.37 -4.99
CA LYS A 239 -0.06 -9.31 -5.55
C LYS A 239 -0.66 -10.71 -5.79
N MET A 240 0.18 -11.69 -6.10
CA MET A 240 -0.22 -13.08 -6.29
C MET A 240 -0.73 -13.70 -4.99
N VAL A 241 0.03 -13.58 -3.90
CA VAL A 241 -0.40 -14.11 -2.60
C VAL A 241 -1.56 -13.29 -2.02
N ALA A 242 -1.61 -11.98 -2.30
CA ALA A 242 -2.74 -11.13 -1.93
C ALA A 242 -4.06 -11.64 -2.55
N ALA A 243 -4.08 -11.94 -3.84
CA ALA A 243 -5.26 -12.46 -4.52
C ALA A 243 -5.76 -13.77 -3.88
N LYS A 244 -4.84 -14.71 -3.58
CA LYS A 244 -5.16 -15.96 -2.88
C LYS A 244 -5.66 -15.72 -1.45
N ALA A 245 -5.06 -14.77 -0.73
CA ALA A 245 -5.51 -14.39 0.62
C ALA A 245 -6.92 -13.79 0.60
N TYR A 246 -7.23 -12.95 -0.39
CA TYR A 246 -8.55 -12.35 -0.55
C TYR A 246 -9.60 -13.40 -0.91
N ASP A 247 -9.29 -14.33 -1.80
CA ASP A 247 -10.20 -15.42 -2.20
C ASP A 247 -10.57 -16.31 -1.00
N ILE A 248 -9.57 -16.79 -0.25
CA ILE A 248 -9.77 -17.59 0.97
C ILE A 248 -10.62 -16.81 1.99
N PHE A 249 -10.31 -15.54 2.22
CA PHE A 249 -11.07 -14.76 3.21
C PHE A 249 -12.49 -14.43 2.73
N ASN A 250 -12.69 -14.20 1.43
CA ASN A 250 -14.02 -14.02 0.85
C ASN A 250 -14.92 -15.25 1.05
N ALA A 251 -14.36 -16.46 0.94
CA ALA A 251 -15.10 -17.68 1.25
C ALA A 251 -15.54 -17.73 2.73
N GLU A 252 -14.70 -17.27 3.67
CA GLU A 252 -15.06 -17.14 5.09
C GLU A 252 -16.16 -16.08 5.32
N LEU A 253 -16.12 -14.98 4.56
CA LEU A 253 -17.00 -13.83 4.73
C LEU A 253 -18.37 -13.99 4.06
N GLN A 254 -18.50 -14.84 3.05
CA GLN A 254 -19.71 -15.01 2.25
C GLN A 254 -20.99 -15.17 3.11
N PRO A 255 -21.03 -16.02 4.16
CA PRO A 255 -22.24 -16.20 4.97
C PRO A 255 -22.66 -14.94 5.75
N ASN A 256 -21.77 -13.96 5.86
CA ASN A 256 -21.96 -12.72 6.60
C ASN A 256 -22.25 -11.52 5.70
N GLY A 257 -22.50 -11.74 4.39
CA GLY A 257 -22.78 -10.68 3.42
C GLY A 257 -21.60 -9.74 3.14
N LEU A 258 -20.39 -10.10 3.58
CA LEU A 258 -19.17 -9.32 3.40
C LEU A 258 -18.32 -9.90 2.28
N LYS A 259 -17.59 -9.02 1.57
CA LYS A 259 -16.66 -9.41 0.51
C LYS A 259 -15.62 -8.31 0.30
N ILE A 260 -14.37 -8.72 0.05
CA ILE A 260 -13.36 -7.87 -0.55
C ILE A 260 -13.65 -7.77 -2.04
N ASN A 261 -14.00 -6.57 -2.47
CA ASN A 261 -14.23 -6.24 -3.86
C ASN A 261 -12.89 -6.08 -4.56
N THR A 262 -12.56 -7.01 -5.45
CA THR A 262 -11.38 -6.95 -6.33
C THR A 262 -11.81 -7.20 -7.76
N PRO A 263 -11.06 -6.69 -8.76
CA PRO A 263 -11.27 -7.11 -10.14
C PRO A 263 -10.90 -8.59 -10.28
N GLU A 264 -11.51 -9.29 -11.24
CA GLU A 264 -11.19 -10.69 -11.51
C GLU A 264 -9.68 -10.80 -11.78
N THR A 265 -9.01 -11.70 -11.06
CA THR A 265 -7.55 -11.82 -11.12
C THR A 265 -7.17 -13.27 -11.32
N ILE A 266 -6.47 -13.53 -12.42
CA ILE A 266 -5.86 -14.81 -12.73
C ILE A 266 -4.41 -14.77 -12.24
N TRP A 267 -4.04 -15.72 -11.39
CA TRP A 267 -2.70 -15.85 -10.82
C TRP A 267 -1.94 -17.02 -11.45
N ASP A 268 -0.64 -17.09 -11.15
CA ASP A 268 0.28 -18.13 -11.64
C ASP A 268 0.37 -18.19 -13.18
N VAL A 269 0.26 -17.02 -13.84
CA VAL A 269 0.26 -16.92 -15.30
C VAL A 269 1.69 -16.80 -15.81
N SER A 270 2.13 -17.69 -16.69
CA SER A 270 3.40 -17.52 -17.41
C SER A 270 3.28 -16.47 -18.52
N LYS A 271 4.40 -15.85 -18.92
CA LYS A 271 4.41 -14.82 -19.98
C LYS A 271 3.70 -15.28 -21.26
N ASN A 272 3.93 -16.53 -21.68
CA ASN A 272 3.36 -17.09 -22.90
C ASN A 272 1.85 -17.33 -22.82
N GLU A 273 1.27 -17.40 -21.62
CA GLU A 273 -0.17 -17.55 -21.42
C GLU A 273 -0.91 -16.21 -21.40
N VAL A 274 -0.20 -15.08 -21.29
CA VAL A 274 -0.81 -13.74 -21.20
C VAL A 274 -1.77 -13.46 -22.37
N PRO A 275 -1.42 -13.68 -23.66
CA PRO A 275 -2.34 -13.43 -24.78
C PRO A 275 -3.66 -14.21 -24.68
N LEU A 276 -3.62 -15.45 -24.18
CA LEU A 276 -4.82 -16.27 -24.00
C LEU A 276 -5.78 -15.64 -22.98
N TRP A 277 -5.25 -15.15 -21.86
CA TRP A 277 -6.05 -14.52 -20.81
C TRP A 277 -6.59 -13.15 -21.25
N VAL A 278 -5.79 -12.35 -21.97
CA VAL A 278 -6.24 -11.09 -22.58
C VAL A 278 -7.44 -11.35 -23.50
N LYS A 279 -7.33 -12.35 -24.39
CA LYS A 279 -8.43 -12.74 -25.28
C LYS A 279 -9.67 -13.19 -24.51
N LYS A 280 -9.50 -14.01 -23.47
CA LYS A 280 -10.60 -14.49 -22.61
C LYS A 280 -11.32 -13.35 -21.88
N MET A 281 -10.61 -12.28 -21.53
CA MET A 281 -11.16 -11.07 -20.91
C MET A 281 -11.77 -10.09 -21.92
N GLY A 282 -11.91 -10.48 -23.19
CA GLY A 282 -12.49 -9.64 -24.24
C GLY A 282 -11.51 -8.62 -24.82
N GLY A 283 -10.22 -8.97 -24.89
CA GLY A 283 -9.18 -8.16 -25.54
C GLY A 283 -8.55 -7.08 -24.66
N HIS A 284 -9.03 -6.93 -23.42
CA HIS A 284 -8.56 -5.90 -22.50
C HIS A 284 -8.14 -6.53 -21.18
N ALA A 285 -6.98 -6.17 -20.64
CA ALA A 285 -6.52 -6.66 -19.33
C ALA A 285 -5.44 -5.76 -18.72
N VAL A 286 -5.12 -6.00 -17.44
CA VAL A 286 -3.94 -5.45 -16.78
C VAL A 286 -3.03 -6.61 -16.40
N VAL A 287 -1.82 -6.62 -16.94
CA VAL A 287 -0.76 -7.57 -16.58
C VAL A 287 0.13 -6.95 -15.51
N LYS A 288 0.39 -7.66 -14.41
CA LYS A 288 1.22 -7.14 -13.31
C LYS A 288 2.32 -8.14 -12.94
N VAL A 289 3.53 -7.63 -12.82
CA VAL A 289 4.62 -8.29 -12.12
C VAL A 289 4.26 -8.29 -10.62
N PRO A 290 4.08 -9.46 -9.97
CA PRO A 290 3.40 -9.52 -8.68
C PRO A 290 4.15 -8.83 -7.53
N TYR A 291 5.47 -8.65 -7.68
CA TYR A 291 6.38 -8.19 -6.63
C TYR A 291 6.79 -6.71 -6.78
N SER A 292 6.42 -6.10 -7.90
CA SER A 292 6.76 -4.71 -8.23
C SER A 292 5.83 -3.71 -7.53
N ASN A 293 6.32 -2.48 -7.36
CA ASN A 293 5.64 -1.41 -6.63
C ASN A 293 5.69 -0.06 -7.37
N ALA A 294 4.98 0.95 -6.85
CA ALA A 294 5.02 2.33 -7.35
C ALA A 294 4.68 2.45 -8.86
N GLY A 295 3.77 1.61 -9.35
CA GLY A 295 3.37 1.58 -10.76
C GLY A 295 4.36 0.90 -11.71
N GLN A 296 5.51 0.45 -11.21
CA GLN A 296 6.43 -0.35 -12.01
C GLN A 296 5.87 -1.77 -12.19
N GLY A 297 6.10 -2.35 -13.37
CA GLY A 297 5.63 -3.70 -13.68
C GLY A 297 4.11 -3.82 -13.73
N VAL A 298 3.40 -2.75 -14.11
CA VAL A 298 1.97 -2.76 -14.40
C VAL A 298 1.79 -2.35 -15.86
N TYR A 299 1.16 -3.23 -16.64
CA TYR A 299 0.98 -3.06 -18.07
C TYR A 299 -0.50 -3.14 -18.40
N THR A 300 -1.05 -2.05 -18.91
CA THR A 300 -2.43 -1.99 -19.40
C THR A 300 -2.44 -2.41 -20.86
N ILE A 301 -3.28 -3.38 -21.19
CA ILE A 301 -3.43 -3.94 -22.52
C ILE A 301 -4.84 -3.62 -22.99
N VAL A 302 -4.96 -2.70 -23.94
CA VAL A 302 -6.23 -2.35 -24.60
C VAL A 302 -6.12 -2.33 -26.13
N THR A 303 -4.95 -2.65 -26.66
CA THR A 303 -4.63 -2.77 -28.10
C THR A 303 -3.65 -3.92 -28.30
N GLU A 304 -3.58 -4.47 -29.52
CA GLU A 304 -2.59 -5.49 -29.88
C GLU A 304 -1.16 -4.94 -29.76
N ASP A 305 -0.93 -3.69 -30.20
CA ASP A 305 0.36 -3.00 -30.07
C ASP A 305 0.87 -2.90 -28.62
N GLU A 306 -0.02 -2.78 -27.62
CA GLU A 306 0.37 -2.85 -26.20
C GLU A 306 0.71 -4.27 -25.75
N LEU A 307 0.01 -5.27 -26.28
CA LEU A 307 0.30 -6.68 -26.01
C LEU A 307 1.66 -7.07 -26.59
N ASP A 308 1.91 -6.75 -27.85
CA ASP A 308 3.17 -7.05 -28.54
C ASP A 308 4.35 -6.41 -27.82
N ARG A 309 4.24 -5.11 -27.47
CA ARG A 309 5.27 -4.43 -26.68
C ARG A 309 5.49 -5.09 -25.32
N PHE A 310 4.45 -5.56 -24.64
CA PHE A 310 4.62 -6.32 -23.40
C PHE A 310 5.35 -7.65 -23.64
N MET A 311 5.02 -8.35 -24.72
CA MET A 311 5.63 -9.62 -25.09
C MET A 311 7.10 -9.49 -25.50
N GLU A 312 7.55 -8.32 -25.94
CA GLU A 312 8.96 -8.02 -26.22
C GLU A 312 9.81 -7.74 -24.96
N LEU A 313 9.19 -7.45 -23.81
CA LEU A 313 9.93 -7.11 -22.58
C LEU A 313 10.55 -8.32 -21.90
N ASP A 314 11.76 -8.16 -21.39
CA ASP A 314 12.39 -9.14 -20.49
C ASP A 314 12.06 -8.87 -19.02
N PHE A 315 11.95 -9.94 -18.23
CA PHE A 315 11.57 -9.88 -16.83
C PHE A 315 12.44 -10.77 -15.95
N ASP A 316 12.76 -10.29 -14.75
CA ASP A 316 13.48 -11.06 -13.71
C ASP A 316 12.64 -12.22 -13.14
N TYR A 317 11.32 -12.12 -13.24
CA TYR A 317 10.37 -13.04 -12.63
C TYR A 317 9.57 -13.76 -13.71
N ASN A 318 9.18 -15.01 -13.43
CA ASN A 318 8.59 -15.89 -14.43
C ASN A 318 7.07 -15.90 -14.40
N LEU A 319 6.47 -15.42 -13.30
CA LEU A 319 5.03 -15.43 -13.10
C LEU A 319 4.45 -14.03 -13.02
N PHE A 320 3.26 -13.90 -13.58
CA PHE A 320 2.46 -12.69 -13.62
C PHE A 320 1.10 -12.93 -12.97
N ILE A 321 0.41 -11.84 -12.69
CA ILE A 321 -1.06 -11.87 -12.57
C ILE A 321 -1.67 -11.14 -13.75
N VAL A 322 -2.78 -11.67 -14.27
CA VAL A 322 -3.61 -11.02 -15.29
C VAL A 322 -4.92 -10.65 -14.63
N GLN A 323 -5.20 -9.36 -14.54
CA GLN A 323 -6.37 -8.81 -13.84
C GLN A 323 -7.30 -8.14 -14.84
N SER A 324 -8.62 -8.27 -14.63
CA SER A 324 -9.62 -7.58 -15.43
C SER A 324 -9.40 -6.06 -15.35
N LEU A 325 -9.24 -5.44 -16.51
CA LEU A 325 -9.07 -4.02 -16.70
C LEU A 325 -10.36 -3.27 -16.40
N ILE A 326 -10.26 -2.32 -15.48
CA ILE A 326 -11.27 -1.32 -15.20
C ILE A 326 -10.85 -0.09 -16.02
N GLY A 327 -11.58 0.21 -17.08
CA GLY A 327 -11.33 1.32 -17.98
C GLY A 327 -12.57 2.18 -18.16
N ASN A 328 -12.74 2.70 -19.38
CA ASN A 328 -14.06 3.15 -19.84
C ASN A 328 -14.95 1.93 -20.13
N TYR A 329 -16.27 2.09 -20.07
CA TYR A 329 -17.24 1.04 -20.40
C TYR A 329 -16.94 0.31 -21.73
N ASN A 330 -16.52 1.07 -22.76
CA ASN A 330 -16.29 0.55 -24.11
C ASN A 330 -15.08 -0.38 -24.19
N TRP A 331 -14.07 -0.16 -23.35
CA TRP A 331 -12.78 -0.89 -23.39
C TRP A 331 -12.38 -1.47 -22.02
N SER A 332 -13.33 -1.69 -21.13
CA SER A 332 -13.16 -2.54 -19.94
C SER A 332 -13.24 -4.03 -20.30
N SER A 333 -12.53 -4.85 -19.51
CA SER A 333 -12.61 -6.31 -19.60
C SER A 333 -14.04 -6.83 -19.41
N THR A 334 -14.34 -7.92 -20.10
CA THR A 334 -15.58 -8.68 -19.92
C THR A 334 -15.29 -9.90 -19.06
N THR A 335 -15.99 -10.03 -17.94
CA THR A 335 -15.84 -11.14 -16.98
C THR A 335 -17.15 -11.91 -16.85
N SER A 336 -17.12 -13.04 -16.16
CA SER A 336 -18.32 -13.83 -15.81
C SER A 336 -19.34 -13.03 -14.99
N THR A 337 -18.88 -12.03 -14.24
CA THR A 337 -19.73 -11.14 -13.42
C THR A 337 -20.10 -9.82 -14.09
N GLY A 338 -19.75 -9.66 -15.37
CA GLY A 338 -19.96 -8.43 -16.15
C GLY A 338 -18.78 -7.46 -16.10
N LYS A 339 -18.99 -6.26 -16.66
CA LYS A 339 -17.95 -5.21 -16.74
C LYS A 339 -17.92 -4.35 -15.48
N LEU A 340 -16.70 -4.01 -15.06
CA LEU A 340 -16.42 -2.90 -14.14
C LEU A 340 -15.76 -1.77 -14.94
N TYR A 341 -16.19 -0.54 -14.71
CA TYR A 341 -15.60 0.64 -15.35
C TYR A 341 -15.55 1.81 -14.37
N HIS A 342 -14.67 2.76 -14.65
CA HIS A 342 -14.46 3.91 -13.78
C HIS A 342 -15.68 4.82 -13.75
N VAL A 343 -16.05 5.29 -12.54
CA VAL A 343 -16.93 6.46 -12.41
C VAL A 343 -16.22 7.72 -12.90
N GLY A 344 -14.90 7.79 -12.69
CA GLY A 344 -14.08 8.94 -13.04
C GLY A 344 -14.28 10.13 -12.11
N THR A 345 -13.48 11.18 -12.29
CA THR A 345 -13.68 12.47 -11.62
C THR A 345 -14.92 13.17 -12.16
N VAL A 346 -15.47 14.11 -11.39
CA VAL A 346 -16.43 15.09 -11.93
C VAL A 346 -15.80 15.77 -13.15
N PRO A 347 -16.51 15.85 -14.30
CA PRO A 347 -15.98 16.47 -15.49
C PRO A 347 -15.52 17.91 -15.24
N ASN A 348 -14.38 18.29 -15.81
CA ASN A 348 -13.91 19.67 -15.76
C ASN A 348 -14.67 20.57 -16.76
N GLN A 349 -14.30 21.85 -16.86
CA GLN A 349 -14.91 22.80 -17.80
C GLN A 349 -14.77 22.41 -19.29
N LYS A 350 -13.85 21.51 -19.63
CA LYS A 350 -13.69 20.95 -20.98
C LYS A 350 -14.48 19.63 -21.15
N ASN A 351 -15.35 19.29 -20.21
CA ASN A 351 -16.07 18.02 -20.12
C ASN A 351 -15.17 16.78 -20.07
N HIS A 352 -13.92 16.94 -19.61
CA HIS A 352 -13.01 15.81 -19.43
C HIS A 352 -13.18 15.21 -18.03
N SER A 353 -13.41 13.91 -17.98
CA SER A 353 -13.28 13.09 -16.77
C SER A 353 -11.94 12.35 -16.78
N PHE A 354 -11.41 12.06 -15.60
CA PHE A 354 -10.13 11.37 -15.43
C PHE A 354 -10.31 10.18 -14.51
N VAL A 355 -9.50 9.14 -14.71
CA VAL A 355 -9.35 8.12 -13.67
C VAL A 355 -8.72 8.74 -12.43
N ALA A 356 -9.30 8.43 -11.27
CA ALA A 356 -8.70 8.71 -9.99
C ALA A 356 -8.79 7.48 -9.10
N ASP A 357 -7.74 7.28 -8.30
CA ASP A 357 -7.76 6.33 -7.19
C ASP A 357 -7.81 7.06 -5.85
N ILE A 358 -8.24 6.34 -4.83
CA ILE A 358 -8.19 6.76 -3.44
C ILE A 358 -7.24 5.82 -2.74
N ARG A 359 -6.21 6.38 -2.10
CA ARG A 359 -5.38 5.64 -1.17
C ARG A 359 -5.93 5.82 0.23
N MET A 360 -6.49 4.75 0.80
CA MET A 360 -6.96 4.72 2.18
C MET A 360 -5.92 3.99 3.03
N MET A 361 -5.37 4.68 4.02
CA MET A 361 -4.47 4.10 5.01
C MET A 361 -5.17 3.85 6.32
N VAL A 362 -4.88 2.69 6.89
CA VAL A 362 -5.40 2.26 8.19
C VAL A 362 -4.25 1.76 9.05
N SER A 363 -4.44 1.81 10.37
CA SER A 363 -3.52 1.17 11.29
C SER A 363 -4.26 0.45 12.41
N ALA A 364 -3.68 -0.66 12.86
CA ALA A 364 -4.16 -1.40 14.01
C ALA A 364 -3.82 -0.65 15.29
N THR A 365 -4.79 -0.54 16.19
CA THR A 365 -4.65 0.11 17.48
C THR A 365 -5.12 -0.82 18.60
N PRO A 366 -4.84 -0.52 19.88
CA PRO A 366 -5.43 -1.25 20.99
C PRO A 366 -6.97 -1.33 20.92
N ASN A 367 -7.61 -0.32 20.32
CA ASN A 367 -9.07 -0.16 20.24
C ASN A 367 -9.61 -0.46 18.83
N GLY A 368 -9.00 -1.42 18.13
CA GLY A 368 -9.38 -1.83 16.78
C GLY A 368 -8.61 -1.11 15.68
N ILE A 369 -8.90 -1.47 14.43
CA ILE A 369 -8.31 -0.84 13.25
C ILE A 369 -9.01 0.51 13.04
N ARG A 370 -8.26 1.55 12.64
CA ARG A 370 -8.79 2.91 12.44
C ARG A 370 -8.23 3.52 11.15
N PRO A 371 -8.98 4.42 10.49
CA PRO A 371 -8.43 5.22 9.41
C PRO A 371 -7.31 6.12 9.94
N LEU A 372 -6.28 6.31 9.12
CA LEU A 372 -5.08 7.06 9.47
C LEU A 372 -4.87 8.26 8.54
N CYS A 373 -4.98 8.02 7.23
CA CYS A 373 -4.71 9.03 6.21
C CYS A 373 -5.45 8.63 4.93
N THR A 374 -5.92 9.61 4.17
CA THR A 374 -6.48 9.38 2.84
C THR A 374 -6.07 10.49 1.89
N TYR A 375 -5.83 10.15 0.63
CA TYR A 375 -5.59 11.08 -0.46
C TYR A 375 -5.92 10.40 -1.79
N ALA A 376 -6.01 11.17 -2.86
CA ALA A 376 -6.34 10.64 -4.17
C ALA A 376 -5.29 11.04 -5.21
N ARG A 377 -5.17 10.23 -6.25
CA ARG A 377 -4.26 10.51 -7.38
C ARG A 377 -5.04 10.38 -8.67
N ARG A 378 -4.78 11.29 -9.60
CA ARG A 378 -5.44 11.34 -10.90
C ARG A 378 -4.52 10.85 -12.01
N ALA A 379 -5.07 10.25 -13.05
CA ALA A 379 -4.39 10.00 -14.32
C ALA A 379 -3.87 11.29 -14.99
N GLU A 380 -2.92 11.15 -15.91
CA GLU A 380 -2.35 12.27 -16.67
C GLU A 380 -3.34 12.80 -17.70
N LYS A 381 -3.92 11.87 -18.46
CA LYS A 381 -4.83 12.14 -19.58
C LYS A 381 -6.28 11.81 -19.21
N PRO A 382 -7.25 12.49 -19.84
CA PRO A 382 -8.67 12.18 -19.69
C PRO A 382 -8.99 10.73 -20.07
N LEU A 383 -10.01 10.16 -19.43
CA LEU A 383 -10.57 8.87 -19.79
C LEU A 383 -11.50 9.06 -21.01
N ILE A 384 -11.08 8.56 -22.17
CA ILE A 384 -11.84 8.71 -23.44
C ILE A 384 -12.75 7.51 -23.70
N ASP A 385 -13.79 7.72 -24.50
CA ASP A 385 -14.76 6.67 -24.85
C ASP A 385 -14.22 5.65 -25.86
N ASN A 386 -13.39 6.10 -26.81
CA ASN A 386 -12.90 5.26 -27.89
C ASN A 386 -11.38 5.34 -27.99
N ILE A 387 -10.73 4.19 -28.07
CA ILE A 387 -9.27 4.06 -28.20
C ILE A 387 -8.89 4.02 -29.67
N LYS A 388 -7.75 4.63 -30.01
CA LYS A 388 -7.07 4.46 -31.30
C LYS A 388 -5.84 3.58 -31.11
N ASP A 389 -5.44 2.84 -32.15
CA ASP A 389 -4.39 1.81 -32.09
C ASP A 389 -3.06 2.30 -31.48
N SER A 390 -2.71 3.58 -31.63
CA SER A 390 -1.47 4.16 -31.09
C SER A 390 -1.60 4.76 -29.67
N THR A 391 -2.67 4.48 -28.92
CA THR A 391 -2.94 5.15 -27.64
C THR A 391 -2.17 4.50 -26.51
N ASN A 392 -1.40 5.28 -25.75
CA ASN A 392 -0.82 4.81 -24.49
C ASN A 392 -1.88 4.83 -23.39
N SER A 393 -2.49 3.67 -23.13
CA SER A 393 -3.59 3.55 -22.15
C SER A 393 -3.14 3.83 -20.71
N TRP A 394 -1.86 3.60 -20.39
CA TRP A 394 -1.31 3.88 -19.06
C TRP A 394 -1.42 5.36 -18.69
N GLN A 395 -1.34 6.29 -19.64
CA GLN A 395 -1.50 7.72 -19.35
C GLN A 395 -2.94 8.07 -18.89
N MET A 396 -3.93 7.27 -19.25
CA MET A 396 -5.34 7.46 -18.88
C MET A 396 -5.75 6.65 -17.64
N LEU A 397 -5.04 5.56 -17.33
CA LEU A 397 -5.39 4.63 -16.25
C LEU A 397 -4.42 4.68 -15.06
N GLY A 398 -3.13 4.87 -15.33
CA GLY A 398 -2.08 4.87 -14.32
C GLY A 398 -2.14 6.14 -13.49
N THR A 399 -2.36 6.00 -12.18
CA THR A 399 -2.47 7.10 -11.20
C THR A 399 -1.19 7.33 -10.38
N ASN A 400 -0.16 6.51 -10.58
CA ASN A 400 1.08 6.60 -9.82
C ASN A 400 1.78 7.95 -10.04
N LEU A 401 2.24 8.56 -8.94
CA LEU A 401 2.92 9.86 -8.98
C LEU A 401 4.44 9.73 -9.18
N SER A 402 5.02 8.56 -8.89
CA SER A 402 6.47 8.38 -8.93
C SER A 402 7.00 8.49 -10.35
N ILE A 403 7.96 9.39 -10.55
CA ILE A 403 8.74 9.53 -11.79
C ILE A 403 10.11 8.93 -11.52
N LYS A 404 10.59 8.05 -12.40
CA LYS A 404 11.97 7.57 -12.38
C LYS A 404 12.78 8.42 -13.35
N ASN A 405 13.75 9.15 -12.84
CA ASN A 405 14.59 10.02 -13.65
C ASN A 405 15.66 9.19 -14.41
N PRO A 406 16.25 9.73 -15.50
CA PRO A 406 17.29 9.04 -16.26
C PRO A 406 18.53 8.66 -15.43
N ASP A 407 18.84 9.42 -14.38
CA ASP A 407 19.93 9.16 -13.45
C ASP A 407 19.62 8.07 -12.40
N GLY A 408 18.42 7.48 -12.45
CA GLY A 408 17.94 6.47 -11.50
C GLY A 408 17.33 7.03 -10.22
N SER A 409 17.33 8.36 -10.04
CA SER A 409 16.66 9.01 -8.92
C SER A 409 15.13 8.97 -9.07
N TRP A 410 14.43 9.27 -7.97
CA TRP A 410 12.97 9.27 -7.90
C TRP A 410 12.44 10.67 -7.64
N ASP A 411 11.48 11.09 -8.45
CA ASP A 411 10.69 12.30 -8.23
C ASP A 411 9.18 11.96 -8.12
N SER A 412 8.33 12.96 -7.92
CA SER A 412 6.88 12.80 -7.82
C SER A 412 6.12 13.91 -8.54
N ASP A 413 5.21 13.55 -9.44
CA ASP A 413 4.28 14.49 -10.07
C ASP A 413 3.21 14.95 -9.07
N THR A 414 3.53 15.98 -8.30
CA THR A 414 2.59 16.52 -7.32
C THR A 414 1.41 17.26 -7.95
N ASN A 415 1.40 17.57 -9.25
CA ASN A 415 0.26 18.23 -9.90
C ASN A 415 -0.93 17.28 -10.06
N ARG A 416 -0.67 15.97 -10.08
CA ARG A 416 -1.69 14.92 -10.19
C ARG A 416 -2.20 14.39 -8.85
N LEU A 417 -1.62 14.85 -7.75
CA LEU A 417 -2.11 14.60 -6.39
C LEU A 417 -3.35 15.46 -6.13
N VAL A 418 -4.49 14.81 -5.92
CA VAL A 418 -5.76 15.44 -5.54
C VAL A 418 -5.83 15.50 -4.02
N LEU A 419 -5.76 16.70 -3.47
CA LEU A 419 -5.75 16.89 -2.02
C LEU A 419 -7.13 16.65 -1.41
N MET A 420 -7.13 16.19 -0.15
CA MET A 420 -8.34 16.11 0.68
C MET A 420 -8.69 17.47 1.30
N ASP A 421 -8.54 18.53 0.50
CA ASP A 421 -8.78 19.92 0.88
C ASP A 421 -10.16 20.41 0.37
N ARG A 422 -10.53 21.62 0.76
CA ARG A 422 -11.81 22.24 0.34
C ARG A 422 -11.96 22.43 -1.17
N ARG A 423 -10.86 22.46 -1.93
CA ARG A 423 -10.85 22.81 -3.37
C ARG A 423 -10.90 21.58 -4.26
N ASP A 424 -10.12 20.56 -3.91
CA ASP A 424 -9.86 19.41 -4.75
C ASP A 424 -10.81 18.23 -4.47
N PHE A 425 -11.20 18.02 -3.21
CA PHE A 425 -11.98 16.84 -2.82
C PHE A 425 -13.26 16.66 -3.65
N ASN A 426 -14.02 17.74 -3.85
CA ASN A 426 -15.29 17.70 -4.60
C ASN A 426 -15.12 17.27 -6.07
N ARG A 427 -13.91 17.38 -6.64
CA ARG A 427 -13.62 16.92 -8.00
C ARG A 427 -13.65 15.40 -8.12
N LEU A 428 -13.53 14.66 -7.01
CA LEU A 428 -13.56 13.20 -7.01
C LEU A 428 -14.97 12.62 -7.18
N GLY A 429 -16.03 13.39 -6.89
CA GLY A 429 -17.42 12.89 -6.98
C GLY A 429 -17.75 11.80 -5.95
N ILE A 430 -17.04 11.79 -4.82
CA ILE A 430 -17.22 10.82 -3.72
C ILE A 430 -17.81 11.51 -2.48
N GLY A 431 -18.58 10.75 -1.71
CA GLY A 431 -19.19 11.17 -0.45
C GLY A 431 -18.73 10.34 0.74
N LEU A 432 -19.42 10.54 1.86
CA LEU A 432 -19.14 9.83 3.12
C LEU A 432 -19.28 8.31 2.98
N ASP A 433 -20.28 7.84 2.24
CA ASP A 433 -20.53 6.40 2.07
C ASP A 433 -19.41 5.72 1.25
N ASP A 434 -18.90 6.38 0.21
CA ASP A 434 -17.75 5.88 -0.56
C ASP A 434 -16.49 5.81 0.33
N LEU A 435 -16.28 6.79 1.23
CA LEU A 435 -15.16 6.80 2.18
C LEU A 435 -15.29 5.68 3.23
N ILE A 436 -16.50 5.42 3.73
CA ILE A 436 -16.81 4.31 4.64
C ILE A 436 -16.55 2.97 3.94
N GLU A 437 -17.03 2.80 2.71
CA GLU A 437 -16.77 1.58 1.94
C GLU A 437 -15.27 1.41 1.67
N ALA A 438 -14.56 2.48 1.29
CA ALA A 438 -13.12 2.45 1.07
C ALA A 438 -12.35 2.00 2.31
N TYR A 439 -12.74 2.51 3.48
CA TYR A 439 -12.21 2.08 4.76
C TYR A 439 -12.47 0.61 5.04
N ILE A 440 -13.71 0.15 4.91
CA ILE A 440 -14.07 -1.24 5.17
C ILE A 440 -13.34 -2.19 4.22
N GLN A 441 -13.28 -1.88 2.92
CA GLN A 441 -12.52 -2.65 1.92
C GLN A 441 -11.01 -2.70 2.26
N THR A 442 -10.45 -1.59 2.76
CA THR A 442 -9.06 -1.54 3.24
C THR A 442 -8.85 -2.44 4.45
N VAL A 443 -9.76 -2.41 5.43
CA VAL A 443 -9.68 -3.27 6.61
C VAL A 443 -9.82 -4.74 6.25
N LEU A 444 -10.80 -5.11 5.43
CA LEU A 444 -11.01 -6.49 5.00
C LEU A 444 -9.76 -7.04 4.29
N SER A 445 -9.17 -6.27 3.36
CA SER A 445 -7.96 -6.69 2.65
C SER A 445 -6.72 -6.76 3.57
N MET A 446 -6.59 -5.84 4.55
CA MET A 446 -5.54 -5.90 5.57
C MET A 446 -5.67 -7.16 6.44
N VAL A 447 -6.88 -7.48 6.90
CA VAL A 447 -7.16 -8.65 7.75
C VAL A 447 -6.90 -9.96 6.99
N ALA A 448 -7.29 -10.03 5.72
CA ALA A 448 -6.97 -11.19 4.86
C ALA A 448 -5.46 -11.45 4.79
N ILE A 449 -4.67 -10.40 4.53
CA ILE A 449 -3.20 -10.51 4.43
C ILE A 449 -2.58 -10.83 5.79
N ASP A 450 -3.07 -10.24 6.88
CA ASP A 450 -2.58 -10.57 8.23
C ASP A 450 -2.86 -12.03 8.58
N LYS A 451 -4.08 -12.54 8.30
CA LYS A 451 -4.43 -13.96 8.48
C LYS A 451 -3.55 -14.87 7.63
N MET A 452 -3.29 -14.51 6.36
CA MET A 452 -2.35 -15.24 5.51
C MET A 452 -0.94 -15.27 6.11
N ALA A 453 -0.44 -14.12 6.59
CA ALA A 453 0.86 -14.03 7.25
C ALA A 453 0.92 -14.92 8.52
N GLN A 454 -0.17 -15.01 9.28
CA GLN A 454 -0.26 -15.91 10.43
C GLN A 454 -0.20 -17.39 10.04
N THR A 455 -0.89 -17.78 8.97
CA THR A 455 -0.91 -19.16 8.45
C THR A 455 0.47 -19.62 7.96
N LEU A 456 1.30 -18.70 7.48
CA LEU A 456 2.67 -18.95 7.04
C LEU A 456 3.66 -19.23 8.18
N PHE A 457 3.24 -19.12 9.44
CA PHE A 457 4.03 -19.53 10.60
C PHE A 457 3.38 -20.70 11.34
N ASN A 458 4.20 -21.62 11.85
CA ASN A 458 3.71 -22.66 12.75
C ASN A 458 3.57 -22.14 14.20
N LYS A 459 3.03 -22.97 15.09
CA LYS A 459 2.86 -22.63 16.51
C LYS A 459 4.19 -22.31 17.22
N GLN A 460 5.31 -22.83 16.72
CA GLN A 460 6.67 -22.60 17.22
C GLN A 460 7.31 -21.31 16.64
N GLY A 461 6.64 -20.59 15.74
CA GLY A 461 7.18 -19.38 15.12
C GLY A 461 8.17 -19.62 13.98
N LYS A 462 8.25 -20.84 13.44
CA LYS A 462 9.03 -21.18 12.24
C LYS A 462 8.21 -20.89 10.98
N PHE A 463 8.84 -20.27 9.98
CA PHE A 463 8.22 -19.99 8.70
C PHE A 463 8.00 -21.29 7.91
N ARG A 464 6.81 -21.46 7.35
CA ARG A 464 6.39 -22.65 6.60
C ARG A 464 6.74 -22.49 5.12
N MET A 465 8.04 -22.58 4.80
CA MET A 465 8.52 -22.40 3.43
C MET A 465 7.83 -23.32 2.41
N ARG A 466 7.53 -24.58 2.77
CA ARG A 466 6.78 -25.49 1.88
C ARG A 466 5.38 -24.98 1.55
N LEU A 467 4.67 -24.42 2.53
CA LEU A 467 3.35 -23.82 2.32
C LEU A 467 3.44 -22.53 1.51
N PHE A 468 4.47 -21.71 1.75
CA PHE A 468 4.70 -20.52 0.93
C PHE A 468 4.92 -20.91 -0.54
N LYS A 469 5.76 -21.92 -0.82
CA LYS A 469 6.01 -22.43 -2.18
C LYS A 469 4.76 -22.97 -2.88
N SER A 470 3.78 -23.52 -2.14
CA SER A 470 2.50 -23.92 -2.74
C SER A 470 1.58 -22.74 -3.06
N LEU A 471 1.79 -21.58 -2.41
CA LEU A 471 1.03 -20.35 -2.67
C LEU A 471 1.70 -19.45 -3.72
N ASN A 472 3.02 -19.52 -3.83
CA ASN A 472 3.81 -18.77 -4.81
C ASN A 472 5.09 -19.57 -5.09
N ASN A 473 5.13 -20.15 -6.29
CA ASN A 473 6.17 -21.06 -6.75
C ASN A 473 7.20 -20.37 -7.66
N ASP A 474 7.22 -19.03 -7.73
CA ASP A 474 8.20 -18.30 -8.56
C ASP A 474 9.63 -18.48 -8.00
N PRO A 475 10.54 -19.15 -8.73
CA PRO A 475 11.91 -19.36 -8.27
C PRO A 475 12.66 -18.06 -8.00
N GLY A 476 12.46 -17.04 -8.83
CA GLY A 476 13.14 -15.75 -8.70
C GLY A 476 12.78 -15.03 -7.40
N LEU A 477 11.54 -15.14 -6.93
CA LEU A 477 11.19 -14.65 -5.60
C LEU A 477 11.77 -15.52 -4.49
N ILE A 478 11.64 -16.85 -4.62
CA ILE A 478 12.07 -17.80 -3.58
C ILE A 478 13.56 -17.64 -3.27
N ASP A 479 14.39 -17.49 -4.29
CA ASP A 479 15.85 -17.37 -4.16
C ASP A 479 16.28 -16.04 -3.54
N GLU A 480 15.43 -15.01 -3.63
CA GLU A 480 15.66 -13.71 -2.99
C GLU A 480 15.28 -13.68 -1.50
N ILE A 481 14.54 -14.66 -0.97
CA ILE A 481 14.02 -14.59 0.41
C ILE A 481 15.14 -14.87 1.42
N LYS A 482 15.43 -13.86 2.24
CA LYS A 482 16.32 -13.99 3.39
C LYS A 482 15.61 -14.66 4.56
N ILE A 483 16.08 -15.84 4.96
CA ILE A 483 15.52 -16.60 6.08
C ILE A 483 16.03 -16.05 7.43
N ASP A 484 17.35 -15.90 7.56
CA ASP A 484 18.07 -15.52 8.80
C ASP A 484 18.85 -14.20 8.67
#